data_AF-A0A034WRE9-F1
#
_entry.id   AF-A0A034WRE9-F1
#
_cell.length_a   1.000
_cell.length_b   1.000
_cell.length_c   1.000
_cell.angle_alpha   90.00
_cell.angle_beta   90.00
_cell.angle_gamma   90.00
#
_symmetry.space_group_name_H-M   'P 1'
#
loop_
_entity.id
_entity.type
_entity.pdbx_description
1 polymer ?
#
loop_
_entity_poly.entity_id
_entity_poly.type
_entity_poly.pdbx_seq_one_letter_code
_entity_poly.pdbx_strand_id
1 'polypeptide(L)'
;VYSSATIVFGLFLSMMLIVLLEPRATIGMVACIAISVVIILVHSTLRFRTAANLANCIQPTFTGIVSWFLLAHFCFFATSHQTTLSQIDWRAAFVGRTSGLGKSHLISGVLVILNTFCGQVFFFCMYNLLSLLTFSLCALHPKFIKGTTAANTNANGTNATSTVEGIGLDMMRGEFLLYENEGTFLASSFKLAVQFLILQGIKVFCAMLACTIHCRHLMVWKIFAPRFIYEGIGTFVSLTALIVGYFVILRINRALERLIFKANNLKLD
;
A
#
# COMPACT_ATOMS: atom_id res chain seq x y z
N VAL A 1 14.64 -0.34 8.34
CA VAL A 1 15.05 -1.16 7.18
C VAL A 1 13.89 -1.51 6.26
N TYR A 2 12.80 -2.13 6.74
CA TYR A 2 11.68 -2.53 5.88
C TYR A 2 10.89 -1.30 5.36
N SER A 3 10.52 -0.36 6.24
CA SER A 3 9.79 0.85 5.83
C SER A 3 10.65 1.72 4.91
N SER A 4 11.94 1.92 5.26
CA SER A 4 12.86 2.71 4.43
C SER A 4 13.03 2.12 3.03
N ALA A 5 13.19 0.79 2.89
CA ALA A 5 13.35 0.14 1.59
C ALA A 5 12.07 0.22 0.74
N THR A 6 10.89 0.05 1.35
CA THR A 6 9.61 0.17 0.65
C THR A 6 9.31 1.62 0.25
N ILE A 7 9.63 2.61 1.09
CA ILE A 7 9.52 4.03 0.77
C ILE A 7 10.44 4.40 -0.40
N VAL A 8 11.69 3.94 -0.42
CA VAL A 8 12.61 4.21 -1.53
C VAL A 8 12.09 3.61 -2.84
N PHE A 9 11.61 2.36 -2.80
CA PHE A 9 10.97 1.74 -3.97
C PHE A 9 9.75 2.54 -4.43
N GLY A 10 8.91 3.01 -3.50
CA GLY A 10 7.77 3.89 -3.78
C GLY A 10 8.18 5.22 -4.39
N LEU A 11 9.24 5.85 -3.89
CA LEU A 11 9.74 7.10 -4.44
C LEU A 11 10.19 6.92 -5.90
N PHE A 12 10.97 5.88 -6.20
CA PHE A 12 11.34 5.58 -7.59
C PHE A 12 10.13 5.29 -8.49
N LEU A 13 9.17 4.50 -8.00
CA LEU A 13 7.94 4.21 -8.74
C LEU A 13 7.14 5.49 -9.00
N SER A 14 6.99 6.37 -7.99
CA SER A 14 6.30 7.65 -8.14
C SER A 14 6.99 8.56 -9.14
N MET A 15 8.33 8.62 -9.15
CA MET A 15 9.08 9.43 -10.11
C MET A 15 8.87 8.91 -11.54
N MET A 16 8.89 7.60 -11.73
CA MET A 16 8.65 6.98 -13.03
C MET A 16 7.22 7.26 -13.53
N LEU A 17 6.23 7.18 -12.65
CA LEU A 17 4.84 7.50 -12.96
C LEU A 17 4.62 9.00 -13.22
N ILE A 18 5.27 9.89 -12.46
CA ILE A 18 5.20 11.35 -12.66
C ILE A 18 5.70 11.73 -14.05
N VAL A 19 6.80 11.14 -14.51
CA VAL A 19 7.37 11.40 -15.84
C VAL A 19 6.44 10.93 -16.96
N LEU A 20 5.66 9.88 -16.71
CA LEU A 20 4.70 9.34 -17.67
C LEU A 20 3.42 10.19 -17.75
N LEU A 21 3.04 10.84 -16.65
CA LEU A 21 1.89 11.72 -16.57
C LEU A 21 2.17 13.10 -17.17
N GLU A 22 1.14 13.72 -17.74
CA GLU A 22 1.22 15.11 -18.19
C GLU A 22 1.33 16.08 -16.98
N PRO A 23 2.01 17.24 -17.10
CA PRO A 23 2.24 18.15 -15.97
C PRO A 23 0.98 18.56 -15.18
N ARG A 24 -0.18 18.61 -15.86
CA ARG A 24 -1.48 18.92 -15.22
C ARG A 24 -1.96 17.76 -14.34
N ALA A 25 -1.81 16.53 -14.82
CA ALA A 25 -2.20 15.32 -14.12
C ALA A 25 -1.27 14.99 -12.94
N THR A 26 0.01 15.35 -13.04
CA THR A 26 1.03 15.14 -12.00
C THR A 26 0.62 15.72 -10.64
N ILE A 27 -0.04 16.90 -10.64
CA ILE A 27 -0.46 17.59 -9.42
C ILE A 27 -1.41 16.71 -8.60
N GLY A 28 -2.34 16.01 -9.27
CA GLY A 28 -3.28 15.10 -8.64
C GLY A 28 -2.60 13.88 -8.01
N MET A 29 -1.56 13.35 -8.67
CA MET A 29 -0.77 12.23 -8.16
C MET A 29 -0.02 12.64 -6.88
N VAL A 30 0.69 13.77 -6.93
CA VAL A 30 1.43 14.31 -5.77
C VAL A 30 0.49 14.60 -4.59
N ALA A 31 -0.68 15.18 -4.85
CA ALA A 31 -1.70 15.41 -3.83
C ALA A 31 -2.20 14.09 -3.21
N CYS A 32 -2.45 13.06 -4.02
CA CYS A 32 -2.84 11.74 -3.52
C CYS A 32 -1.72 11.10 -2.67
N ILE A 33 -0.45 11.21 -3.07
CA ILE A 33 0.67 10.74 -2.24
C ILE A 33 0.69 11.48 -0.90
N ALA A 34 0.57 12.80 -0.89
CA ALA A 34 0.55 13.58 0.35
C ALA A 34 -0.61 13.17 1.28
N ILE A 35 -1.81 12.99 0.73
CA ILE A 35 -2.97 12.48 1.48
C ILE A 35 -2.72 11.07 2.02
N SER A 36 -2.08 10.21 1.23
CA SER A 36 -1.75 8.85 1.67
C SER A 36 -0.80 8.82 2.86
N VAL A 37 0.17 9.73 2.92
CA VAL A 37 1.07 9.89 4.06
C VAL A 37 0.26 10.24 5.30
N VAL A 38 -0.66 11.22 5.21
CA VAL A 38 -1.53 11.60 6.33
C VAL A 38 -2.39 10.41 6.80
N ILE A 39 -3.00 9.67 5.86
CA ILE A 39 -3.82 8.49 6.16
C ILE A 39 -2.99 7.44 6.93
N ILE A 40 -1.78 7.11 6.47
CA ILE A 40 -0.96 6.12 7.18
C ILE A 40 -0.52 6.64 8.54
N LEU A 41 -0.11 7.92 8.67
CA LEU A 41 0.28 8.51 9.96
C LEU A 41 -0.87 8.42 10.99
N VAL A 42 -2.09 8.78 10.58
CA VAL A 42 -3.28 8.73 11.44
C VAL A 42 -3.63 7.28 11.80
N HIS A 43 -3.70 6.37 10.82
CA HIS A 43 -4.05 4.98 11.10
C HIS A 43 -2.99 4.23 11.90
N SER A 44 -1.71 4.59 11.73
CA SER A 44 -0.60 4.05 12.51
C SER A 44 -0.70 4.46 13.98
N THR A 45 -0.89 5.75 14.26
CA THR A 45 -1.01 6.25 15.64
C THR A 45 -2.23 5.68 16.36
N LEU A 46 -3.37 5.57 15.66
CA LEU A 46 -4.56 4.92 16.20
C LEU A 46 -4.31 3.43 16.51
N ARG A 47 -3.69 2.70 15.58
CA ARG A 47 -3.39 1.28 15.78
C ARG A 47 -2.46 1.04 16.95
N PHE A 48 -1.41 1.84 17.06
CA PHE A 48 -0.49 1.75 18.17
C PHE A 48 -1.19 1.98 19.51
N ARG A 49 -2.13 2.94 19.59
CA ARG A 49 -2.88 3.24 20.83
C ARG A 49 -3.90 2.17 21.21
N THR A 50 -4.38 1.38 20.25
CA THR A 50 -5.45 0.38 20.47
C THR A 50 -4.92 -1.05 20.55
N ALA A 51 -3.67 -1.31 20.12
CA ALA A 51 -3.12 -2.65 20.06
C ALA A 51 -2.86 -3.25 21.45
N ALA A 52 -3.58 -4.32 21.78
CA ALA A 52 -3.34 -5.13 22.98
C ALA A 52 -2.40 -6.32 22.72
N ASN A 53 -2.15 -6.69 21.46
CA ASN A 53 -1.32 -7.83 21.04
C ASN A 53 -0.49 -7.45 19.80
N LEU A 54 0.65 -8.12 19.59
CA LEU A 54 1.51 -7.92 18.41
C LEU A 54 0.76 -8.16 17.09
N ALA A 55 -0.03 -9.24 17.00
CA ALA A 55 -0.81 -9.56 15.81
C ALA A 55 -1.79 -8.43 15.41
N ASN A 56 -2.41 -7.79 16.41
CA ASN A 56 -3.32 -6.67 16.21
C ASN A 56 -2.58 -5.38 15.79
N CYS A 57 -1.29 -5.26 16.13
CA CYS A 57 -0.46 -4.15 15.71
C CYS A 57 0.00 -4.32 14.25
N ILE A 58 0.37 -5.54 13.85
CA ILE A 58 0.80 -5.86 12.48
C ILE A 58 -0.37 -5.70 11.50
N GLN A 59 -1.56 -6.21 11.85
CA GLN A 59 -2.69 -6.21 10.93
C GLN A 59 -3.35 -4.81 10.84
N PRO A 60 -3.51 -4.24 9.64
CA PRO A 60 -4.25 -3.00 9.48
C PRO A 60 -5.73 -3.10 9.84
N THR A 61 -6.27 -2.02 10.41
CA THR A 61 -7.70 -1.89 10.68
C THR A 61 -8.47 -1.78 9.37
N PHE A 62 -9.70 -2.32 9.35
CA PHE A 62 -10.53 -2.32 8.14
C PHE A 62 -10.74 -0.91 7.57
N THR A 63 -10.94 0.10 8.43
CA THR A 63 -11.04 1.50 8.02
C THR A 63 -9.82 1.99 7.25
N GLY A 64 -8.61 1.57 7.67
CA GLY A 64 -7.37 1.92 6.98
C GLY A 64 -7.23 1.24 5.62
N ILE A 65 -7.72 0.02 5.51
CA ILE A 65 -7.73 -0.73 4.24
C ILE A 65 -8.69 -0.05 3.25
N VAL A 66 -9.89 0.29 3.70
CA VAL A 66 -10.90 0.97 2.87
C VAL A 66 -10.44 2.37 2.48
N SER A 67 -9.86 3.16 3.39
CA SER A 67 -9.36 4.50 3.07
C SER A 67 -8.24 4.45 2.02
N TRP A 68 -7.30 3.50 2.15
CA TRP A 68 -6.26 3.26 1.16
C TRP A 68 -6.83 2.82 -0.20
N PHE A 69 -7.80 1.90 -0.18
CA PHE A 69 -8.48 1.41 -1.39
C PHE A 69 -9.23 2.52 -2.12
N LEU A 70 -9.95 3.37 -1.39
CA LEU A 70 -10.67 4.50 -1.96
C LEU A 70 -9.71 5.54 -2.53
N LEU A 71 -8.60 5.83 -1.83
CA LEU A 71 -7.59 6.75 -2.33
C LEU A 71 -6.95 6.25 -3.63
N ALA A 72 -6.66 4.94 -3.71
CA ALA A 72 -6.11 4.31 -4.91
C ALA A 72 -6.98 4.56 -6.15
N HIS A 73 -8.30 4.50 -5.98
CA HIS A 73 -9.27 4.73 -7.04
C HIS A 73 -9.59 6.20 -7.27
N PHE A 74 -9.58 7.02 -6.22
CA PHE A 74 -9.73 8.46 -6.34
C PHE A 74 -8.60 9.07 -7.16
N CYS A 75 -7.38 8.53 -7.03
CA CYS A 75 -6.21 8.98 -7.79
C CYS A 75 -6.41 8.92 -9.32
N PHE A 76 -7.24 8.00 -9.83
CA PHE A 76 -7.62 7.98 -11.25
C PHE A 76 -8.30 9.30 -11.67
N PHE A 77 -9.27 9.76 -10.89
CA PHE A 77 -9.97 11.02 -11.17
C PHE A 77 -9.13 12.25 -10.81
N ALA A 78 -8.32 12.17 -9.75
CA ALA A 78 -7.41 13.25 -9.36
C ALA A 78 -6.38 13.56 -10.45
N THR A 79 -5.97 12.54 -11.21
CA THR A 79 -5.06 12.67 -12.37
C THR A 79 -5.79 13.02 -13.67
N SER A 80 -7.04 13.50 -13.58
CA SER A 80 -7.89 13.92 -14.70
C SER A 80 -8.28 12.84 -15.71
N HIS A 81 -8.11 11.56 -15.37
CA HIS A 81 -8.60 10.48 -16.22
C HIS A 81 -10.12 10.31 -16.08
N GLN A 82 -10.75 9.88 -17.17
CA GLN A 82 -12.18 9.61 -17.22
C GLN A 82 -12.43 8.23 -17.83
N THR A 83 -13.52 7.58 -17.42
CA THR A 83 -13.89 6.24 -17.90
C THR A 83 -14.56 6.28 -19.28
N THR A 84 -13.92 6.93 -20.25
CA THR A 84 -14.36 7.02 -21.65
C THR A 84 -13.17 6.73 -22.57
N LEU A 85 -13.37 5.84 -23.55
CA LEU A 85 -12.27 5.36 -24.40
C LEU A 85 -11.62 6.49 -25.24
N SER A 86 -12.36 7.56 -25.53
CA SER A 86 -11.84 8.73 -26.25
C SER A 86 -10.91 9.61 -25.42
N GLN A 87 -10.91 9.46 -24.09
CA GLN A 87 -10.06 10.23 -23.16
C GLN A 87 -8.77 9.47 -22.78
N ILE A 88 -8.48 8.33 -23.41
CA ILE A 88 -7.20 7.64 -23.22
C ILE A 88 -6.09 8.49 -23.83
N ASP A 89 -5.12 8.90 -23.02
CA ASP A 89 -3.95 9.62 -23.50
C ASP A 89 -2.95 8.67 -24.17
N TRP A 90 -3.02 8.63 -25.50
CA TRP A 90 -2.11 7.85 -26.33
C TRP A 90 -0.70 8.42 -26.39
N ARG A 91 -0.45 9.66 -25.95
CA ARG A 91 0.89 10.26 -25.96
C ARG A 91 1.83 9.48 -25.04
N ALA A 92 1.32 8.94 -23.94
CA ALA A 92 2.06 8.08 -23.01
C ALA A 92 2.72 6.89 -23.72
N ALA A 93 2.14 6.38 -24.82
CA ALA A 93 2.68 5.26 -25.59
C ALA A 93 4.08 5.53 -26.20
N PHE A 94 4.46 6.80 -26.31
CA PHE A 94 5.65 7.26 -27.02
C PHE A 94 6.70 7.91 -26.09
N VAL A 95 6.43 8.05 -24.79
CA VAL A 95 7.37 8.64 -23.84
C VAL A 95 8.62 7.77 -23.72
N GLY A 96 9.80 8.38 -23.90
CA GLY A 96 11.10 7.69 -23.80
C GLY A 96 11.45 6.74 -24.95
N ARG A 97 10.69 6.76 -26.06
CA ARG A 97 10.96 5.89 -27.22
C ARG A 97 11.90 6.57 -28.22
N THR A 98 13.04 5.93 -28.48
CA THR A 98 13.98 6.31 -29.56
C THR A 98 13.83 5.37 -30.76
N SER A 99 14.40 5.75 -31.91
CA SER A 99 14.24 5.10 -33.22
C SER A 99 14.50 3.58 -33.24
N GLY A 100 15.30 3.05 -32.31
CA GLY A 100 15.62 1.61 -32.21
C GLY A 100 14.63 0.78 -31.37
N LEU A 101 14.06 1.35 -30.29
CA LEU A 101 13.09 0.68 -29.41
C LEU A 101 11.62 0.88 -29.86
N GLY A 102 11.40 1.62 -30.94
CA GLY A 102 10.09 2.10 -31.41
C GLY A 102 9.16 1.04 -32.03
N LYS A 103 9.62 -0.19 -32.31
CA LYS A 103 8.82 -1.17 -33.07
C LYS A 103 7.89 -2.05 -32.21
N SER A 104 8.14 -2.19 -30.91
CA SER A 104 7.35 -3.09 -30.07
C SER A 104 6.03 -2.46 -29.64
N HIS A 105 4.90 -3.02 -30.08
CA HIS A 105 3.56 -2.57 -29.68
C HIS A 105 3.24 -2.88 -28.20
N LEU A 106 3.85 -3.93 -27.63
CA LEU A 106 3.64 -4.32 -26.23
C LEU A 106 4.08 -3.25 -25.25
N ILE A 107 5.27 -2.66 -25.44
CA ILE A 107 5.79 -1.59 -24.58
C ILE A 107 4.87 -0.36 -24.64
N SER A 108 4.41 0.04 -25.82
CA SER A 108 3.46 1.14 -25.95
C SER A 108 2.15 0.86 -25.21
N GLY A 109 1.62 -0.37 -25.30
CA GLY A 109 0.44 -0.78 -24.54
C GLY A 109 0.66 -0.72 -23.03
N VAL A 110 1.80 -1.22 -22.54
CA VAL A 110 2.16 -1.18 -21.10
C VAL A 110 2.25 0.25 -20.61
N LEU A 111 2.90 1.17 -21.35
CA LEU A 111 3.00 2.58 -20.95
C LEU A 111 1.61 3.23 -20.86
N VAL A 112 0.72 2.97 -21.83
CA VAL A 112 -0.65 3.53 -21.78
C VAL A 112 -1.44 2.99 -20.58
N ILE A 113 -1.32 1.69 -20.27
CA ILE A 113 -1.95 1.08 -19.10
C ILE A 113 -1.38 1.69 -17.81
N LEU A 114 -0.05 1.85 -17.74
CA LEU A 114 0.62 2.40 -16.56
C LEU A 114 0.25 3.87 -16.32
N ASN A 115 0.07 4.65 -17.39
CA ASN A 115 -0.42 6.03 -17.32
C ASN A 115 -1.87 6.07 -16.80
N THR A 116 -2.75 5.29 -17.44
CA THR A 116 -4.19 5.26 -17.16
C THR A 116 -4.49 4.79 -15.73
N PHE A 117 -3.76 3.78 -15.25
CA PHE A 117 -3.96 3.15 -13.93
C PHE A 117 -2.84 3.48 -12.95
N CYS A 118 -2.16 4.61 -13.14
CA CYS A 118 -1.03 5.07 -12.32
C CYS A 118 -1.33 5.00 -10.82
N GLY A 119 -2.50 5.53 -10.41
CA GLY A 119 -2.92 5.53 -9.02
C GLY A 119 -3.06 4.12 -8.44
N GLN A 120 -3.78 3.24 -9.14
CA GLN A 120 -3.94 1.85 -8.74
C GLN A 120 -2.58 1.15 -8.67
N VAL A 121 -1.73 1.28 -9.69
CA VAL A 121 -0.39 0.67 -9.70
C VAL A 121 0.42 1.13 -8.49
N PHE A 122 0.47 2.44 -8.22
CA PHE A 122 1.23 2.98 -7.10
C PHE A 122 0.71 2.48 -5.75
N PHE A 123 -0.57 2.70 -5.46
CA PHE A 123 -1.14 2.42 -4.15
C PHE A 123 -1.26 0.92 -3.86
N PHE A 124 -1.60 0.10 -4.85
CA PHE A 124 -1.63 -1.36 -4.65
C PHE A 124 -0.23 -1.96 -4.56
N CYS A 125 0.81 -1.37 -5.17
CA CYS A 125 2.17 -1.84 -4.96
C CYS A 125 2.71 -1.43 -3.57
N MET A 126 2.30 -0.26 -3.09
CA MET A 126 2.68 0.32 -1.79
C MET A 126 1.80 -0.13 -0.62
N TYR A 127 0.87 -1.06 -0.81
CA TYR A 127 -0.14 -1.44 0.19
C TYR A 127 0.45 -1.87 1.54
N ASN A 128 1.64 -2.47 1.51
CA ASN A 128 2.37 -2.95 2.68
C ASN A 128 2.85 -1.85 3.63
N LEU A 129 2.98 -0.60 3.15
CA LEU A 129 3.29 0.54 4.01
C LEU A 129 2.25 0.71 5.12
N LEU A 130 1.00 0.30 4.85
CA LEU A 130 -0.08 0.38 5.82
C LEU A 130 0.22 -0.47 7.07
N SER A 131 0.97 -1.57 6.97
CA SER A 131 1.42 -2.38 8.12
C SER A 131 2.77 -1.88 8.66
N LEU A 132 3.75 -1.69 7.77
CA LEU A 132 5.14 -1.36 8.10
C LEU A 132 5.33 -0.04 8.85
N LEU A 133 4.60 1.01 8.45
CA LEU A 133 4.84 2.34 9.01
C LEU A 133 4.51 2.43 10.50
N THR A 134 3.65 1.55 11.01
CA THR A 134 3.31 1.45 12.44
C THR A 134 4.56 1.26 13.30
N PHE A 135 5.41 0.30 12.92
CA PHE A 135 6.62 -0.03 13.64
C PHE A 135 7.73 1.02 13.46
N SER A 136 7.83 1.63 12.28
CA SER A 136 8.78 2.71 12.02
C SER A 136 8.45 3.98 12.82
N LEU A 137 7.17 4.30 13.01
CA LEU A 137 6.75 5.47 13.79
C LEU A 137 6.96 5.29 15.29
N CYS A 138 6.79 4.06 15.82
CA CYS A 138 7.12 3.74 17.21
C CYS A 138 8.59 4.00 17.53
N ALA A 139 9.50 3.64 16.61
CA ALA A 139 10.92 3.87 16.78
C ALA A 139 11.29 5.37 16.69
N LEU A 140 10.64 6.12 15.78
CA LEU A 140 10.98 7.52 15.52
C LEU A 140 10.47 8.48 16.63
N HIS A 141 9.31 8.17 17.23
CA HIS A 141 8.69 9.03 18.22
C HIS A 141 8.27 8.24 19.46
N PRO A 142 9.22 7.94 20.37
CA PRO A 142 8.92 7.23 21.61
C PRO A 142 7.96 8.02 22.53
N LYS A 143 7.78 9.33 22.31
CA LYS A 143 6.83 10.15 23.08
C LYS A 143 5.36 9.83 22.82
N PHE A 144 5.02 9.19 21.70
CA PHE A 144 3.66 8.67 21.48
C PHE A 144 3.39 7.36 22.23
N ILE A 145 4.44 6.76 22.81
CA ILE A 145 4.32 5.66 23.78
C ILE A 145 3.70 6.25 25.03
N LYS A 146 2.39 6.07 25.14
CA LYS A 146 1.71 6.24 26.41
C LYS A 146 2.36 5.22 27.34
N GLY A 147 3.20 5.69 28.27
CA GLY A 147 3.55 4.90 29.43
C GLY A 147 2.24 4.50 30.07
N THR A 148 1.91 3.21 30.02
CA THR A 148 0.83 2.68 30.83
C THR A 148 1.33 2.71 32.26
N THR A 149 1.29 3.89 32.91
CA THR A 149 1.16 3.95 34.35
C THR A 149 -0.26 3.49 34.65
N ALA A 150 -0.44 2.17 34.63
CA ALA A 150 -1.50 1.58 35.42
C ALA A 150 -1.14 1.89 36.87
N ALA A 151 -1.70 2.97 37.41
CA ALA A 151 -1.77 3.18 38.84
C ALA A 151 -2.63 2.05 39.40
N ASN A 152 -2.00 0.92 39.69
CA ASN A 152 -2.62 -0.10 40.51
C ASN A 152 -2.52 0.42 41.95
N THR A 153 -3.55 1.11 42.42
CA THR A 153 -3.75 1.35 43.86
C THR A 153 -4.04 0.00 44.51
N ASN A 154 -3.00 -0.80 44.72
CA ASN A 154 -3.03 -1.89 45.67
C ASN A 154 -2.79 -1.28 47.04
N ALA A 155 -3.86 -1.19 47.83
CA ALA A 155 -3.76 -1.01 49.28
C ALA A 155 -3.17 -2.30 49.88
N ASN A 156 -1.85 -2.46 49.79
CA ASN A 156 -1.02 -3.22 50.72
C ASN A 156 0.44 -3.12 50.25
N GLY A 157 1.25 -2.46 51.07
CA GLY A 157 2.66 -2.19 50.80
C GLY A 157 3.49 -3.46 50.69
N THR A 158 3.67 -3.94 49.48
CA THR A 158 4.81 -4.75 49.05
C THR A 158 5.08 -4.38 47.60
N ASN A 159 6.14 -3.60 47.37
CA ASN A 159 6.57 -3.20 46.04
C ASN A 159 7.28 -4.38 45.37
N ALA A 160 6.51 -5.42 45.02
CA ALA A 160 6.89 -6.27 43.92
C ALA A 160 6.57 -5.49 42.66
N THR A 161 7.59 -4.88 42.06
CA THR A 161 7.56 -4.35 40.71
C THR A 161 7.36 -5.53 39.76
N SER A 162 6.15 -6.08 39.70
CA SER A 162 5.70 -6.78 38.51
C SER A 162 5.50 -5.70 37.46
N THR A 163 6.61 -5.34 36.81
CA THR A 163 6.56 -4.76 35.48
C THR A 163 5.71 -5.73 34.68
N VAL A 164 4.43 -5.41 34.50
CA VAL A 164 3.72 -5.85 33.31
C VAL A 164 4.65 -5.37 32.21
N GLU A 165 5.45 -6.29 31.66
CA GLU A 165 6.38 -6.06 30.57
C GLU A 165 5.51 -5.60 29.42
N GLY A 166 5.26 -4.28 29.44
CA GLY A 166 4.27 -3.67 28.61
C GLY A 166 4.82 -3.79 27.23
N ILE A 167 4.00 -4.32 26.33
CA ILE A 167 4.21 -4.38 24.88
C ILE A 167 4.86 -3.10 24.31
N GLY A 168 4.76 -1.95 24.98
CA GLY A 168 5.51 -0.73 24.68
C GLY A 168 7.06 -0.85 24.69
N LEU A 169 7.67 -1.70 25.52
CA LEU A 169 9.14 -1.88 25.55
C LEU A 169 9.61 -2.73 24.35
N ASP A 170 8.88 -3.81 24.06
CA ASP A 170 9.12 -4.65 22.86
C ASP A 170 8.79 -3.91 21.56
N MET A 171 7.77 -3.04 21.56
CA MET A 171 7.43 -2.23 20.39
C MET A 171 8.47 -1.13 20.11
N MET A 172 9.24 -0.71 21.11
CA MET A 172 10.36 0.22 20.92
C MET A 172 11.49 -0.40 20.09
N ARG A 173 11.55 -1.74 20.01
CA ARG A 173 12.43 -2.49 19.09
C ARG A 173 12.06 -2.28 17.62
N GLY A 174 10.90 -1.68 17.35
CA GLY A 174 10.46 -1.21 16.04
C GLY A 174 10.39 -2.33 15.01
N GLU A 175 11.02 -2.13 13.86
CA GLU A 175 10.97 -3.08 12.75
C GLU A 175 11.76 -4.38 12.97
N PHE A 176 12.64 -4.44 13.97
CA PHE A 176 13.35 -5.67 14.28
C PHE A 176 12.39 -6.77 14.79
N LEU A 177 11.31 -6.38 15.46
CA LEU A 177 10.26 -7.29 15.93
C LEU A 177 9.54 -8.00 14.77
N LEU A 178 9.46 -7.34 13.61
CA LEU A 178 8.89 -7.90 12.37
C LEU A 178 9.76 -9.00 11.79
N TYR A 179 11.09 -8.86 11.91
CA TYR A 179 12.04 -9.88 11.48
C TYR A 179 11.97 -11.11 12.40
N GLU A 180 11.91 -10.88 13.72
CA GLU A 180 11.81 -11.97 14.71
C GLU A 180 10.53 -12.80 14.54
N ASN A 181 9.44 -12.15 14.11
CA ASN A 181 8.14 -12.79 13.87
C ASN A 181 7.79 -12.86 12.36
N GLU A 182 8.76 -13.17 11.51
CA GLU A 182 8.62 -13.10 10.05
C GLU A 182 7.41 -13.88 9.49
N GLY A 183 7.11 -15.07 10.03
CA GLY A 183 6.01 -15.89 9.56
C GLY A 183 4.64 -15.21 9.74
N THR A 184 4.45 -14.54 10.89
CA THR A 184 3.21 -13.78 11.16
C THR A 184 3.12 -12.52 10.31
N PHE A 185 4.25 -11.86 10.04
CA PHE A 185 4.32 -10.66 9.23
C PHE A 185 4.02 -10.95 7.75
N LEU A 186 4.63 -11.99 7.18
CA LEU A 186 4.38 -12.44 5.81
C LEU A 186 2.94 -12.91 5.63
N ALA A 187 2.41 -13.70 6.58
CA ALA A 187 1.02 -14.13 6.57
C ALA A 187 0.05 -12.94 6.64
N SER A 188 0.34 -11.93 7.47
CA SER A 188 -0.46 -10.70 7.56
C SER A 188 -0.41 -9.87 6.28
N SER A 189 0.77 -9.77 5.65
CA SER A 189 0.96 -9.07 4.36
C SER A 189 0.20 -9.75 3.22
N PHE A 190 0.18 -11.08 3.20
CA PHE A 190 -0.63 -11.86 2.25
C PHE A 190 -2.12 -11.69 2.52
N LYS A 191 -2.55 -11.79 3.80
CA LYS A 191 -3.95 -11.55 4.22
C LYS A 191 -4.43 -10.17 3.77
N LEU A 192 -3.59 -9.15 3.93
CA LEU A 192 -3.88 -7.78 3.50
C LEU A 192 -4.07 -7.68 1.98
N ALA A 193 -3.21 -8.34 1.19
CA ALA A 193 -3.37 -8.40 -0.27
C ALA A 193 -4.70 -9.06 -0.67
N VAL A 194 -5.08 -10.15 -0.01
CA VAL A 194 -6.37 -10.82 -0.23
C VAL A 194 -7.54 -9.91 0.12
N GLN A 195 -7.45 -9.13 1.22
CA GLN A 195 -8.49 -8.15 1.57
C GLN A 195 -8.67 -7.08 0.49
N PHE A 196 -7.58 -6.58 -0.11
CA PHE A 196 -7.66 -5.68 -1.24
C PHE A 196 -8.28 -6.33 -2.49
N LEU A 197 -7.97 -7.60 -2.77
CA LEU A 197 -8.58 -8.36 -3.86
C LEU A 197 -10.09 -8.57 -3.65
N ILE A 198 -10.52 -8.85 -2.42
CA ILE A 198 -11.95 -8.97 -2.09
C ILE A 198 -12.66 -7.64 -2.33
N LEU A 199 -12.10 -6.52 -1.86
CA LEU A 199 -12.66 -5.19 -2.11
C LEU A 199 -12.73 -4.88 -3.62
N GLN A 200 -11.71 -5.26 -4.38
CA GLN A 200 -11.71 -5.10 -5.83
C GLN A 200 -12.82 -5.95 -6.50
N GLY A 201 -12.97 -7.20 -6.06
CA GLY A 201 -14.02 -8.10 -6.52
C GLY A 201 -15.43 -7.56 -6.25
N ILE A 202 -15.67 -7.05 -5.04
CA ILE A 202 -16.95 -6.39 -4.69
C ILE A 202 -17.19 -5.20 -5.62
N LYS A 203 -16.17 -4.36 -5.85
CA LYS A 203 -16.31 -3.16 -6.68
C LYS A 203 -16.71 -3.50 -8.12
N VAL A 204 -16.09 -4.51 -8.71
CA VAL A 204 -16.38 -4.97 -10.09
C VAL A 204 -17.71 -5.70 -10.18
N PHE A 205 -18.06 -6.49 -9.16
CA PHE A 205 -19.38 -7.11 -9.07
C PHE A 205 -20.49 -6.06 -9.02
N CYS A 206 -20.34 -5.00 -8.20
CA CYS A 206 -21.27 -3.88 -8.18
C CYS A 206 -21.35 -3.17 -9.53
N ALA A 207 -20.23 -2.98 -10.23
CA ALA A 207 -20.22 -2.39 -11.58
C ALA A 207 -20.93 -3.28 -12.60
N MET A 208 -20.73 -4.59 -12.53
CA MET A 208 -21.41 -5.59 -13.35
C MET A 208 -22.93 -5.56 -13.12
N LEU A 209 -23.37 -5.59 -11.86
CA LEU A 209 -24.80 -5.51 -11.49
C LEU A 209 -25.43 -4.19 -11.95
N ALA A 210 -24.73 -3.07 -11.80
CA ALA A 210 -25.21 -1.78 -12.28
C ALA A 210 -25.40 -1.78 -13.80
N CYS A 211 -24.44 -2.38 -14.53
CA CYS A 211 -24.51 -2.53 -15.98
C CYS A 211 -25.71 -3.42 -16.38
N THR A 212 -25.90 -4.58 -15.74
CA THR A 212 -27.00 -5.51 -16.08
C THR A 212 -28.37 -4.91 -15.83
N ILE A 213 -28.56 -4.19 -14.71
CA ILE A 213 -29.84 -3.53 -14.39
C ILE A 213 -30.18 -2.44 -15.43
N HIS A 214 -29.18 -1.70 -15.90
CA HIS A 214 -29.36 -0.59 -16.85
C HIS A 214 -29.27 -1.00 -18.32
N CYS A 215 -29.04 -2.29 -18.64
CA CYS A 215 -29.03 -2.82 -20.00
C CYS A 215 -30.32 -2.55 -20.80
N ARG A 216 -31.45 -2.32 -20.12
CA ARG A 216 -32.74 -2.01 -20.75
C ARG A 216 -32.87 -0.55 -21.21
N HIS A 217 -32.00 0.35 -20.74
CA HIS A 217 -32.02 1.77 -21.13
C HIS A 217 -30.94 2.03 -22.20
N LEU A 218 -31.28 2.82 -23.22
CA LEU A 218 -30.53 3.02 -24.48
C LEU A 218 -29.06 3.49 -24.32
N MET A 219 -28.65 3.84 -23.10
CA MET A 219 -27.33 4.38 -22.74
C MET A 219 -26.32 3.32 -22.26
N VAL A 220 -26.67 2.02 -22.20
CA VAL A 220 -25.77 0.99 -21.62
C VAL A 220 -24.41 0.92 -22.30
N TRP A 221 -24.37 0.97 -23.64
CA TRP A 221 -23.12 0.81 -24.40
C TRP A 221 -22.30 2.10 -24.52
N LYS A 222 -22.93 3.26 -24.33
CA LYS A 222 -22.22 4.56 -24.38
C LYS A 222 -21.62 4.98 -23.04
N ILE A 223 -22.28 4.65 -21.93
CA ILE A 223 -21.90 5.18 -20.60
C ILE A 223 -21.50 4.07 -19.62
N PHE A 224 -22.21 2.93 -19.60
CA PHE A 224 -22.00 1.88 -18.60
C PHE A 224 -20.95 0.85 -19.02
N ALA A 225 -20.93 0.45 -20.29
CA ALA A 225 -19.95 -0.51 -20.80
C ALA A 225 -18.50 -0.01 -20.68
N PRO A 226 -18.16 1.25 -21.02
CA PRO A 226 -16.80 1.76 -20.79
C PRO A 226 -16.39 1.66 -19.32
N ARG A 227 -17.25 2.08 -18.38
CA ARG A 227 -16.95 2.02 -16.94
C ARG A 227 -16.69 0.58 -16.47
N PHE A 228 -17.52 -0.38 -16.88
CA PHE A 228 -17.29 -1.79 -16.54
C PHE A 228 -15.95 -2.31 -17.11
N ILE A 229 -15.59 -1.93 -18.35
CA ILE A 229 -14.31 -2.32 -18.96
C ILE A 229 -13.13 -1.74 -18.18
N TYR A 230 -13.15 -0.45 -17.81
CA TYR A 230 -12.11 0.15 -16.98
C TYR A 230 -11.97 -0.56 -15.63
N GLU A 231 -13.09 -0.94 -15.02
CA GLU A 231 -13.07 -1.67 -13.77
C GLU A 231 -12.49 -3.08 -13.93
N GLY A 232 -12.87 -3.79 -14.99
CA GLY A 232 -12.32 -5.10 -15.33
C GLY A 232 -10.81 -5.05 -15.53
N ILE A 233 -10.32 -4.17 -16.41
CA ILE A 233 -8.87 -3.99 -16.65
C ILE A 233 -8.17 -3.55 -15.36
N GLY A 234 -8.77 -2.63 -14.61
CA GLY A 234 -8.25 -2.16 -13.32
C GLY A 234 -8.05 -3.30 -12.32
N THR A 235 -8.88 -4.34 -12.33
CA THR A 235 -8.67 -5.52 -11.47
C THR A 235 -7.38 -6.25 -11.81
N PHE A 236 -7.12 -6.54 -13.08
CA PHE A 236 -5.91 -7.26 -13.50
C PHE A 236 -4.65 -6.45 -13.22
N VAL A 237 -4.72 -5.12 -13.41
CA VAL A 237 -3.64 -4.21 -13.04
C VAL A 237 -3.40 -4.21 -11.53
N SER A 238 -4.46 -4.11 -10.72
CA SER A 238 -4.35 -4.14 -9.25
C SER A 238 -3.81 -5.47 -8.73
N LEU A 239 -4.22 -6.60 -9.32
CA LEU A 239 -3.70 -7.93 -9.01
C LEU A 239 -2.19 -8.00 -9.26
N THR A 240 -1.75 -7.55 -10.43
CA THR A 240 -0.33 -7.51 -10.78
C THR A 240 0.45 -6.61 -9.83
N ALA A 241 -0.09 -5.43 -9.49
CA ALA A 241 0.54 -4.49 -8.56
C ALA A 241 0.66 -5.05 -7.13
N LEU A 242 -0.37 -5.74 -6.62
CA LEU A 242 -0.34 -6.41 -5.32
C LEU A 242 0.72 -7.52 -5.29
N ILE A 243 0.82 -8.32 -6.35
CA ILE A 243 1.83 -9.36 -6.50
C ILE A 243 3.24 -8.74 -6.45
N VAL A 244 3.48 -7.66 -7.20
CA VAL A 244 4.75 -6.93 -7.16
C VAL A 244 5.04 -6.39 -5.74
N GLY A 245 4.05 -5.79 -5.09
CA GLY A 245 4.19 -5.28 -3.72
C GLY A 245 4.56 -6.37 -2.70
N TYR A 246 3.99 -7.57 -2.84
CA TYR A 246 4.34 -8.73 -2.02
C TYR A 246 5.75 -9.25 -2.32
N PHE A 247 6.14 -9.33 -3.60
CA PHE A 247 7.50 -9.71 -3.99
C PHE A 247 8.57 -8.74 -3.47
N VAL A 248 8.26 -7.45 -3.38
CA VAL A 248 9.16 -6.45 -2.78
C VAL A 248 9.43 -6.77 -1.32
N ILE A 249 8.40 -7.12 -0.52
CA ILE A 249 8.61 -7.58 0.86
C ILE A 249 9.50 -8.81 0.90
N LEU A 250 9.19 -9.84 0.10
CA LEU A 250 9.97 -11.09 0.11
C LEU A 250 11.44 -10.85 -0.24
N ARG A 251 11.69 -9.95 -1.20
CA ARG A 251 13.04 -9.54 -1.57
C ARG A 251 13.75 -8.84 -0.42
N ILE A 252 13.06 -7.97 0.31
CA ILE A 252 13.62 -7.28 1.47
C ILE A 252 13.94 -8.29 2.58
N ASN A 253 13.04 -9.24 2.88
CA ASN A 253 13.28 -10.27 3.91
C ASN A 253 14.53 -11.09 3.60
N ARG A 254 14.61 -11.64 2.38
CA ARG A 254 15.78 -12.40 1.91
C ARG A 254 17.07 -11.59 1.87
N ALA A 255 16.99 -10.28 1.62
CA ALA A 255 18.15 -9.41 1.69
C ALA A 255 18.61 -9.21 3.14
N LEU A 256 17.67 -9.04 4.06
CA LEU A 256 17.96 -8.86 5.48
C LEU A 256 18.57 -10.12 6.11
N GLU A 257 18.00 -11.30 5.85
CA GLU A 257 18.53 -12.60 6.29
C GLU A 257 20.01 -12.76 5.87
N ARG A 258 20.32 -12.47 4.60
CA ARG A 258 21.69 -12.56 4.06
C ARG A 258 22.64 -11.58 4.74
N LEU A 259 22.18 -10.37 5.06
CA LEU A 259 23.00 -9.37 5.75
C LEU A 259 23.30 -9.79 7.19
N ILE A 260 22.30 -10.32 7.89
CA ILE A 260 22.44 -10.78 9.28
C ILE A 260 23.39 -11.99 9.33
N PHE A 261 23.24 -12.95 8.41
CA PHE A 261 24.15 -14.09 8.32
C PHE A 261 25.61 -13.65 8.11
N LYS A 262 25.86 -12.69 7.20
CA LYS A 262 27.21 -12.14 6.99
C LYS A 262 27.76 -11.43 8.23
N ALA A 263 26.93 -10.63 8.90
CA ALA A 263 27.32 -9.89 10.09
C ALA A 263 27.68 -10.81 11.27
N ASN A 264 27.00 -11.95 11.41
CA ASN A 264 27.31 -12.93 12.45
C ASN A 264 28.62 -13.67 12.18
N ASN A 265 28.90 -14.02 10.92
CA ASN A 265 30.18 -14.67 10.57
C ASN A 265 31.38 -13.73 10.78
N LEU A 266 31.24 -12.45 10.45
CA LEU A 266 32.28 -11.43 10.68
C LEU A 266 32.58 -11.15 12.16
N LYS A 267 31.73 -11.58 13.10
CA LYS A 267 31.99 -11.46 14.55
C LYS A 267 32.75 -12.64 15.12
N LEU A 268 32.89 -13.72 14.34
CA LEU A 268 33.57 -14.96 14.77
C LEU A 268 35.04 -15.00 14.32
N ASP A 269 35.45 -14.10 13.42
CA ASP A 269 36.83 -13.84 13.01
C ASP A 269 37.42 -12.64 13.78
#